data_AF-A0A975MHD3-F1
#
_entry.id   AF-A0A975MHD3-F1
#
_cell.length_a   1.000
_cell.length_b   1.000
_cell.length_c   1.000
_cell.angle_alpha   90.00
_cell.angle_beta   90.00
_cell.angle_gamma   90.00
#
_symmetry.space_group_name_H-M   'P 1'
#
loop_
_entity.id
_entity.type
_entity.pdbx_description
1 polymer ?
#
loop_
_entity_poly.entity_id
_entity_poly.type
_entity_poly.pdbx_seq_one_letter_code
_entity_poly.pdbx_strand_id
1 'polypeptide(L)'
;MSDSELSILGRIGAHASWAATPDRAARTAPARAALDQKFLDEAGGDPVRAAHLRKAYYARLALKSAQARRARRLTTAGGDAA
;
A
#
# COMPACT_ATOMS: atom_id res chain seq x y z
N MET A 1 21.56 9.65 -16.05
CA MET A 1 20.64 10.18 -15.02
C MET A 1 21.03 9.57 -13.69
N SER A 2 21.23 10.41 -12.67
CA SER A 2 21.47 10.01 -11.29
C SER A 2 20.18 9.60 -10.57
N ASP A 3 20.30 8.93 -9.43
CA ASP A 3 19.16 8.56 -8.57
C ASP A 3 18.35 9.78 -8.11
N SER A 4 19.03 10.90 -7.85
CA SER A 4 18.38 12.16 -7.48
C SER A 4 17.50 12.70 -8.62
N GLU A 5 18.01 12.66 -9.86
CA GLU A 5 17.26 13.07 -11.05
C GLU A 5 16.07 12.14 -11.32
N LEU A 6 16.25 10.81 -11.16
CA LEU A 6 15.17 9.83 -11.29
C LEU A 6 14.05 10.07 -10.27
N SER A 7 14.42 10.39 -9.03
CA SER A 7 13.47 10.76 -7.96
C SER A 7 12.69 12.04 -8.29
N ILE A 8 13.34 13.05 -8.87
CA ILE A 8 12.67 14.28 -9.33
C ILE A 8 11.68 13.97 -10.45
N LEU A 9 12.08 13.19 -11.47
CA LEU A 9 11.18 12.82 -12.56
C LEU A 9 9.95 12.05 -12.08
N GLY A 10 10.12 11.12 -11.14
CA GLY A 10 9.00 10.38 -10.55
C GLY A 10 7.98 11.30 -9.86
N ARG A 11 8.46 12.32 -9.14
CA ARG A 11 7.59 13.33 -8.51
C ARG A 11 6.87 14.19 -9.53
N ILE A 12 7.57 14.68 -10.56
CA ILE A 12 6.97 15.46 -11.65
C ILE A 12 5.85 14.66 -12.31
N GLY A 13 6.12 13.40 -12.67
CA GLY A 13 5.13 12.51 -13.28
C GLY A 13 3.91 12.29 -12.38
N ALA A 14 4.11 12.05 -11.09
CA ALA A 14 3.01 11.88 -10.14
C ALA A 14 2.13 13.13 -10.04
N HIS A 15 2.72 14.32 -9.89
CA HIS A 15 1.97 15.57 -9.78
C HIS A 15 1.20 15.90 -11.08
N ALA A 16 1.85 15.79 -12.24
CA ALA A 16 1.20 16.01 -13.53
C ALA A 16 0.02 15.05 -13.73
N SER A 17 0.24 13.77 -13.44
CA SER A 17 -0.78 12.72 -13.53
C SER A 17 -1.99 12.99 -12.62
N TRP A 18 -1.78 13.44 -11.38
CA TRP A 18 -2.88 13.79 -10.47
C TRP A 18 -3.59 15.09 -10.84
N ALA A 19 -2.88 16.07 -11.39
CA ALA A 19 -3.48 17.29 -11.93
C ALA A 19 -4.41 16.98 -13.11
N ALA A 20 -4.03 16.01 -13.96
CA ALA A 20 -4.83 15.54 -15.09
C ALA A 20 -5.99 14.61 -14.69
N THR A 21 -6.20 14.34 -13.40
CA THR A 21 -7.27 13.45 -12.91
C THR A 21 -8.42 14.28 -12.32
N PRO A 22 -9.48 14.57 -13.10
CA PRO A 22 -10.63 15.31 -12.59
C PRO A 22 -11.42 14.51 -11.56
N ASP A 23 -11.64 13.21 -11.82
CA ASP A 23 -12.30 12.30 -10.88
C ASP A 23 -11.30 11.33 -10.24
N ARG A 24 -10.95 11.64 -9.00
CA ARG A 24 -10.01 10.84 -8.19
C ARG A 24 -10.62 9.50 -7.74
N ALA A 25 -11.93 9.48 -7.51
CA ALA A 25 -12.63 8.27 -7.07
C ALA A 25 -12.69 7.25 -8.22
N ALA A 26 -13.01 7.71 -9.43
CA ALA A 26 -13.02 6.89 -10.64
C ALA A 26 -11.64 6.32 -10.97
N ARG A 27 -10.57 7.13 -10.88
CA ARG A 27 -9.19 6.66 -11.14
C ARG A 27 -8.80 5.43 -10.32
N THR A 28 -9.27 5.34 -9.08
CA THR A 28 -8.93 4.24 -8.16
C THR A 28 -10.00 3.17 -8.05
N ALA A 29 -11.19 3.38 -8.63
CA ALA A 29 -12.30 2.43 -8.55
C ALA A 29 -11.96 1.04 -9.10
N PRO A 30 -11.30 0.89 -10.27
CA PRO A 30 -10.95 -0.44 -10.80
C PRO A 30 -10.03 -1.22 -9.86
N ALA A 31 -9.04 -0.55 -9.27
CA ALA A 31 -8.11 -1.19 -8.34
C ALA A 31 -8.81 -1.64 -7.04
N ARG A 32 -9.75 -0.83 -6.53
CA ARG A 32 -10.57 -1.21 -5.36
C ARG A 32 -11.46 -2.41 -5.67
N ALA A 33 -12.14 -2.41 -6.82
CA ALA A 33 -12.98 -3.51 -7.27
C ALA A 33 -12.17 -4.81 -7.45
N ALA A 34 -10.99 -4.74 -8.07
CA ALA A 34 -10.12 -5.91 -8.25
C ALA A 34 -9.66 -6.50 -6.91
N LEU A 35 -9.36 -5.65 -5.92
CA LEU A 35 -8.99 -6.10 -4.58
C LEU A 35 -10.16 -6.79 -3.87
N ASP A 36 -11.37 -6.25 -4.00
CA ASP A 36 -12.57 -6.87 -3.42
C ASP A 36 -12.89 -8.21 -4.11
N GLN A 37 -12.77 -8.27 -5.45
CA GLN A 37 -12.97 -9.50 -6.21
C GLN A 37 -12.02 -10.60 -5.79
N LYS A 38 -10.73 -10.29 -5.59
CA LYS A 38 -9.75 -11.27 -5.09
C LYS A 38 -10.22 -11.99 -3.83
N PHE A 39 -10.80 -11.26 -2.86
CA PHE A 39 -11.28 -11.86 -1.63
C PHE A 39 -12.57 -12.65 -1.82
N LEU A 40 -13.44 -12.24 -2.75
CA LEU A 40 -14.61 -13.02 -3.14
C LEU A 40 -14.20 -14.34 -3.79
N ASP A 41 -13.23 -14.32 -4.70
CA ASP A 41 -12.72 -15.53 -5.36
C ASP A 41 -12.09 -16.50 -4.34
N GLU A 42 -11.26 -15.99 -3.41
CA GLU A 42 -10.65 -16.79 -2.34
C GLU A 42 -11.70 -17.36 -1.36
N ALA A 43 -12.82 -16.66 -1.19
CA ALA A 43 -13.95 -17.12 -0.40
C ALA A 43 -14.83 -18.15 -1.12
N GLY A 44 -14.62 -18.39 -2.42
CA GLY A 44 -15.52 -19.21 -3.25
C GLY A 44 -16.86 -18.54 -3.52
N GLY A 45 -16.90 -17.20 -3.58
CA GLY A 45 -18.10 -16.40 -3.84
C GLY A 45 -18.90 -16.02 -2.59
N ASP A 46 -18.52 -16.47 -1.39
CA ASP A 46 -19.20 -16.09 -0.14
C ASP A 46 -18.79 -14.68 0.32
N PRO A 47 -19.70 -13.69 0.33
CA PRO A 47 -19.39 -12.31 0.69
C PRO A 47 -19.05 -12.14 2.17
N VAL A 48 -19.62 -12.94 3.07
CA VAL A 48 -19.34 -12.86 4.51
C VAL A 48 -17.92 -13.36 4.77
N ARG A 49 -17.58 -14.51 4.21
CA ARG A 49 -16.21 -15.06 4.29
C ARG A 49 -15.19 -14.12 3.64
N ALA A 50 -15.51 -13.52 2.48
CA ALA A 50 -14.64 -12.53 1.83
C ALA A 50 -14.35 -11.32 2.73
N ALA A 51 -15.37 -10.80 3.43
CA ALA A 51 -15.19 -9.71 4.38
C ALA A 51 -14.24 -10.09 5.54
N HIS A 52 -14.34 -11.32 6.05
CA HIS A 52 -13.41 -11.83 7.06
C HIS A 52 -11.98 -11.99 6.52
N LEU A 53 -11.81 -12.51 5.30
CA LEU A 53 -10.50 -12.64 4.65
C LEU A 53 -9.84 -11.27 4.43
N ARG A 54 -10.61 -10.28 3.97
CA ARG A 54 -10.15 -8.89 3.82
C ARG A 54 -9.67 -8.31 5.14
N LYS A 55 -10.44 -8.46 6.23
CA LYS A 55 -10.03 -8.02 7.58
C LYS A 55 -8.74 -8.70 8.04
N ALA A 56 -8.63 -10.01 7.85
CA ALA A 56 -7.42 -10.76 8.20
C ALA A 56 -6.19 -10.28 7.40
N TYR A 57 -6.35 -10.00 6.10
CA TYR A 57 -5.28 -9.46 5.26
C TYR A 57 -4.71 -8.15 5.82
N TYR A 58 -5.57 -7.17 6.13
CA TYR A 58 -5.12 -5.90 6.69
C TYR A 58 -4.53 -6.03 8.10
N ALA A 59 -5.06 -6.93 8.92
CA ALA A 59 -4.48 -7.22 10.24
C ALA A 59 -3.04 -7.75 10.14
N ARG A 60 -2.78 -8.69 9.21
CA ARG A 60 -1.43 -9.18 8.94
C ARG A 60 -0.50 -8.08 8.43
N LEU A 61 -0.99 -7.21 7.55
CA LEU A 61 -0.22 -6.07 7.05
C LEU A 61 0.15 -5.09 8.17
N ALA A 62 -0.79 -4.79 9.06
CA ALA A 62 -0.56 -3.93 10.22
C ALA A 62 0.47 -4.53 11.17
N LEU A 63 0.39 -5.84 11.44
CA LEU A 63 1.36 -6.57 12.26
C LEU A 63 2.78 -6.46 11.68
N LYS A 64 2.95 -6.76 10.39
CA LYS A 64 4.24 -6.66 9.69
C LYS A 64 4.80 -5.23 9.76
N SER A 65 3.93 -4.23 9.60
CA SER A 65 4.30 -2.82 9.72
C SER A 65 4.79 -2.46 11.14
N ALA A 66 4.10 -2.94 12.18
CA ALA A 66 4.50 -2.73 13.57
C ALA A 66 5.86 -3.37 13.89
N GLN A 67 6.08 -4.60 13.43
CA GLN A 67 7.34 -5.32 13.55
C GLN A 67 8.49 -4.56 12.85
N ALA A 68 8.27 -4.09 11.62
CA ALA A 68 9.27 -3.32 10.88
C ALA A 68 9.63 -1.99 11.58
N ARG A 69 8.65 -1.28 12.15
CA ARG A 69 8.91 -0.09 12.96
C ARG A 69 9.72 -0.41 14.21
N ARG A 70 9.44 -1.53 14.89
CA ARG A 70 10.22 -1.99 16.05
C ARG A 70 11.66 -2.27 15.67
N ALA A 71 11.89 -3.00 14.58
CA ALA A 71 13.25 -3.32 14.10
C ALA A 71 14.05 -2.06 13.79
N ARG A 72 13.47 -1.09 13.07
CA ARG A 72 14.15 0.19 12.74
C ARG A 72 14.58 0.98 13.99
N ARG A 73 13.75 1.01 15.04
CA ARG A 73 14.12 1.67 16.29
C ARG A 73 15.33 1.01 16.96
N LEU A 74 15.40 -0.33 16.94
CA LEU A 74 16.53 -1.06 17.50
C LEU A 74 17.82 -0.82 16.70
N THR A 75 17.74 -0.75 15.36
CA THR A 75 18.90 -0.48 14.52
C THR A 75 19.40 0.97 14.66
N THR A 76 18.50 1.95 14.76
CA THR A 76 18.89 3.36 14.95
C THR A 76 19.49 3.58 16.34
N ALA A 77 18.88 3.02 17.39
CA ALA A 77 19.41 3.15 18.75
C ALA A 77 20.78 2.45 18.96
N GLY A 78 21.08 1.41 18.17
CA GLY A 78 22.40 0.77 18.16
C GLY A 78 23.44 1.48 17.29
N GLY A 79 23.00 2.33 16.34
CA GLY A 79 23.88 3.10 15.46
C GLY A 79 24.31 4.45 16.03
N ASP A 80 23.52 5.04 16.93
CA ASP A 80 23.89 6.27 17.66
C ASP A 80 24.79 5.98 18.89
N ALA A 81 25.06 4.70 19.19
CA ALA A 81 25.89 4.24 20.31
C ALA A 81 27.26 3.67 19.88
N ALA A 82 27.65 3.84 18.62
CA ALA A 82 28.93 3.43 18.03
C ALA A 82 29.57 4.62 17.30
#